data_AF-A0A367FLS2-F1
#
_entry.id   AF-A0A367FLS2-F1
#
_cell.length_a   1.000
_cell.length_b   1.000
_cell.length_c   1.000
_cell.angle_alpha   90.00
_cell.angle_beta   90.00
_cell.angle_gamma   90.00
#
_symmetry.space_group_name_H-M   'P 1'
#
loop_
_entity.id
_entity.type
_entity.pdbx_description
1 polymer ?
#
loop_
_entity_poly.entity_id
_entity_poly.type
_entity_poly.pdbx_seq_one_letter_code
_entity_poly.pdbx_strand_id
1 'polypeptide(L)'
;MAALSVVTLGASLVLAATPVAAGGPSASIILGEVNEENGLRQIEQGDGTTAPVTVGGLSARATVQTSAPAEHMYFQVDDAIAFDGAFVACLQVEYFDEGGATFRVQYDSTSSAYGSTGSVNRTGSNTWKTAGFELMDARFANRENGGADFRVEAGTAGVTLHSVKLTIIQNDDGVTPPCAAASPEPEPVTPDWQLKYVEQFGKPIRTEASPWVLDNYSEPVDDFNDDNGDLYRLQLGPEFDAAMATMRTYRQETKFGRDGWLTASLSARESGGRVDDSYTDPAERPSIVTESLKNAGSVAKITVPNHTGGAIIRNTEPLPKYYRIEYDLKTLDFGGLRNGSLFYDGKYNGYALGECKTFYPWVGDPNDIEPADPCATHSVREDSNEAYNAFHFMSILDFPAMPRNLAMYHWHRKVLMDQFSPAPSRNTNGYDVCNSRTGEKYPWDESNRTTVNMLYFTGSLGQSQTFVTSCDRRPVSGVQKSAVELQPELMPKQDYTFAIERTEAGYTLEVSGNFKNVGKQTYRFTRGFIDDDAGVVGANVPIFHYNVDAEEYDGQFNTSHTARGAFGSKTWDNQWPAGSAYPDYFVIGEPYTNVGEGQARIDNIRLYVPKK
;
A
#
# COMPACT_ATOMS: atom_id res chain seq x y z
N MET A 1 -46.31 -43.53 -35.92
CA MET A 1 -45.10 -43.94 -35.19
C MET A 1 -44.46 -42.67 -34.66
N ALA A 2 -44.57 -42.42 -33.36
CA ALA A 2 -43.90 -41.32 -32.68
C ALA A 2 -42.98 -41.95 -31.63
N ALA A 3 -41.70 -41.64 -31.67
CA ALA A 3 -40.74 -41.98 -30.63
C ALA A 3 -40.03 -40.69 -30.22
N LEU A 4 -40.38 -40.24 -29.02
CA LEU A 4 -39.76 -39.16 -28.27
C LEU A 4 -38.41 -39.69 -27.74
N SER A 5 -37.29 -39.06 -28.10
CA SER A 5 -36.00 -39.29 -27.43
C SER A 5 -35.81 -38.23 -26.35
N VAL A 6 -35.84 -38.69 -25.10
CA VAL A 6 -35.50 -37.93 -23.89
C VAL A 6 -33.98 -37.78 -23.84
N VAL A 7 -33.48 -36.55 -23.82
CA VAL A 7 -32.09 -36.24 -23.48
C VAL A 7 -32.07 -35.75 -22.03
N THR A 8 -31.56 -36.59 -21.14
CA THR A 8 -31.27 -36.26 -19.74
C THR A 8 -30.01 -35.40 -19.68
N LEU A 9 -30.16 -34.10 -19.39
CA LEU A 9 -29.04 -33.27 -18.92
C LEU A 9 -28.77 -33.62 -17.44
N GLY A 10 -27.63 -34.27 -17.19
CA GLY A 10 -27.07 -34.35 -15.84
C GLY A 10 -26.55 -32.98 -15.42
N ALA A 11 -27.26 -32.32 -14.51
CA ALA A 11 -26.76 -31.15 -13.82
C ALA A 11 -25.67 -31.60 -12.83
N SER A 12 -24.40 -31.36 -13.16
CA SER A 12 -23.33 -31.39 -12.17
C SER A 12 -23.50 -30.17 -11.27
N LEU A 13 -24.11 -30.36 -10.10
CA LEU A 13 -24.02 -29.42 -9.00
C LEU A 13 -22.55 -29.35 -8.57
N VAL A 14 -21.85 -28.30 -8.98
CA VAL A 14 -20.66 -27.85 -8.26
C VAL A 14 -21.18 -27.07 -7.06
N LEU A 15 -21.17 -27.70 -5.88
CA LEU A 15 -21.30 -26.94 -4.64
C LEU A 15 -20.09 -25.99 -4.59
N ALA A 16 -20.34 -24.70 -4.78
CA ALA A 16 -19.40 -23.67 -4.36
C ALA A 16 -19.28 -23.80 -2.84
N ALA A 17 -18.10 -24.18 -2.35
CA ALA A 17 -17.79 -24.11 -0.95
C ALA A 17 -17.79 -22.61 -0.57
N THR A 18 -18.77 -22.20 0.23
CA THR A 18 -18.71 -20.96 0.98
C THR A 18 -17.40 -20.91 1.76
N PRO A 19 -16.63 -19.81 1.75
CA PRO A 19 -15.56 -19.65 2.72
C PRO A 19 -16.22 -19.58 4.09
N VAL A 20 -16.14 -20.68 4.83
CA VAL A 20 -16.41 -20.69 6.25
C VAL A 20 -15.27 -19.87 6.84
N ALA A 21 -15.56 -18.77 7.54
CA ALA A 21 -14.60 -18.12 8.42
C ALA A 21 -13.91 -19.24 9.20
N ALA A 22 -12.60 -19.45 8.98
CA ALA A 22 -11.92 -20.67 9.40
C ALA A 22 -12.07 -20.82 10.93
N GLY A 23 -13.03 -21.64 11.34
CA GLY A 23 -13.37 -21.89 12.75
C GLY A 23 -12.32 -22.77 13.37
N GLY A 24 -11.18 -22.17 13.73
CA GLY A 24 -10.17 -22.84 14.54
C GLY A 24 -10.62 -23.03 15.98
N PRO A 25 -9.83 -23.77 16.79
CA PRO A 25 -10.07 -23.92 18.22
C PRO A 25 -10.30 -22.56 18.88
N SER A 26 -11.37 -22.44 19.65
CA SER A 26 -11.76 -21.18 20.26
C SER A 26 -12.05 -21.34 21.74
N ALA A 27 -11.70 -20.33 22.52
CA ALA A 27 -12.01 -20.20 23.92
C ALA A 27 -12.87 -18.95 24.13
N SER A 28 -13.79 -18.95 25.07
CA SER A 28 -14.63 -17.78 25.35
C SER A 28 -15.08 -17.74 26.79
N ILE A 29 -15.42 -16.55 27.27
CA ILE A 29 -15.98 -16.31 28.59
C ILE A 29 -17.01 -15.18 28.50
N ILE A 30 -18.16 -15.36 29.15
CA ILE A 30 -19.09 -14.26 29.47
C ILE A 30 -18.92 -13.94 30.95
N LEU A 31 -18.64 -12.68 31.25
CA LEU A 31 -18.31 -12.19 32.56
C LEU A 31 -19.57 -11.69 33.29
N GLY A 32 -19.63 -11.97 34.59
CA GLY A 32 -20.76 -11.54 35.41
C GLY A 32 -20.58 -11.89 36.88
N GLU A 33 -21.71 -12.01 37.59
CA GLU A 33 -21.73 -12.50 38.98
C GLU A 33 -21.15 -13.91 39.08
N VAL A 34 -21.50 -14.77 38.12
CA VAL A 34 -20.86 -16.04 37.84
C VAL A 34 -20.38 -16.00 36.40
N ASN A 35 -19.12 -16.33 36.15
CA ASN A 35 -18.58 -16.38 34.80
C ASN A 35 -19.08 -17.63 34.07
N GLU A 36 -19.49 -17.46 32.82
CA GLU A 36 -19.79 -18.56 31.91
C GLU A 36 -18.53 -18.86 31.09
N GLU A 37 -17.72 -19.79 31.60
CA GLU A 37 -16.42 -20.17 31.02
C GLU A 37 -16.57 -21.28 29.98
N ASN A 38 -15.95 -21.09 28.81
CA ASN A 38 -15.86 -22.09 27.75
C ASN A 38 -14.43 -22.15 27.21
N GLY A 39 -13.56 -22.90 27.90
CA GLY A 39 -12.14 -23.01 27.56
C GLY A 39 -11.31 -21.76 27.87
N LEU A 40 -11.92 -20.71 28.42
CA LEU A 40 -11.26 -19.50 28.88
C LEU A 40 -11.71 -19.21 30.31
N ARG A 41 -10.75 -19.04 31.22
CA ARG A 41 -11.00 -18.83 32.64
C ARG A 41 -10.45 -17.49 33.09
N GLN A 42 -11.23 -16.71 33.84
CA GLN A 42 -10.73 -15.48 34.46
C GLN A 42 -10.06 -15.79 35.81
N ILE A 43 -8.90 -15.17 36.04
CA ILE A 43 -8.05 -15.42 37.21
C ILE A 43 -8.06 -14.20 38.14
N GLU A 44 -8.50 -14.42 39.37
CA GLU A 44 -8.40 -13.45 40.46
C GLU A 44 -7.03 -13.60 41.14
N GLN A 45 -6.18 -12.57 41.01
CA GLN A 45 -4.87 -12.55 41.69
C GLN A 45 -4.39 -11.09 41.82
N GLY A 46 -3.78 -10.69 42.93
CA GLY A 46 -3.05 -9.43 43.07
C GLY A 46 -3.71 -8.19 42.43
N ASP A 47 -3.05 -7.64 41.40
CA ASP A 47 -3.48 -6.50 40.56
C ASP A 47 -4.61 -6.83 39.56
N GLY A 48 -4.99 -8.11 39.50
CA GLY A 48 -6.04 -8.71 38.68
C GLY A 48 -7.39 -8.89 39.38
N THR A 49 -7.65 -8.15 40.46
CA THR A 49 -8.88 -8.32 41.24
C THR A 49 -10.07 -7.66 40.54
N THR A 50 -11.22 -8.34 40.48
CA THR A 50 -12.42 -7.83 39.80
C THR A 50 -13.71 -7.99 40.61
N ALA A 51 -14.76 -7.23 40.27
CA ALA A 51 -16.08 -7.33 40.87
C ALA A 51 -17.19 -7.40 39.81
N PRO A 52 -18.27 -8.16 40.04
CA PRO A 52 -19.40 -8.20 39.12
C PRO A 52 -20.15 -6.87 39.10
N VAL A 53 -20.60 -6.48 37.91
CA VAL A 53 -21.38 -5.27 37.66
C VAL A 53 -22.45 -5.52 36.61
N THR A 54 -23.49 -4.69 36.60
CA THR A 54 -24.43 -4.60 35.48
C THR A 54 -24.40 -3.18 34.96
N VAL A 55 -23.97 -3.00 33.71
CA VAL A 55 -23.81 -1.68 33.07
C VAL A 55 -24.25 -1.76 31.62
N GLY A 56 -24.85 -0.69 31.09
CA GLY A 56 -25.32 -0.67 29.70
C GLY A 56 -26.28 -1.81 29.33
N GLY A 57 -26.97 -2.42 30.31
CA GLY A 57 -27.90 -3.53 30.10
C GLY A 57 -27.29 -4.93 30.04
N LEU A 58 -25.97 -5.10 30.22
CA LEU A 58 -25.28 -6.40 30.23
C LEU A 58 -24.64 -6.68 31.59
N SER A 59 -24.56 -7.96 31.96
CA SER A 59 -23.74 -8.41 33.08
C SER A 59 -22.26 -8.33 32.69
N ALA A 60 -21.40 -7.93 33.61
CA ALA A 60 -19.97 -7.75 33.32
C ALA A 60 -19.14 -7.93 34.59
N ARG A 61 -17.82 -7.86 34.43
CA ARG A 61 -16.90 -7.65 35.55
C ARG A 61 -16.08 -6.38 35.32
N ALA A 62 -15.94 -5.58 36.37
CA ALA A 62 -15.07 -4.41 36.39
C ALA A 62 -13.82 -4.74 37.21
N THR A 63 -12.66 -4.25 36.78
CA THR A 63 -11.46 -4.29 37.62
C THR A 63 -11.67 -3.44 38.88
N VAL A 64 -10.98 -3.84 39.96
CA VAL A 64 -11.09 -3.19 41.26
C VAL A 64 -9.71 -2.78 41.73
N GLN A 65 -9.56 -1.49 42.02
CA GLN A 65 -8.37 -0.93 42.66
C GLN A 65 -8.04 -1.69 43.95
N THR A 66 -6.88 -2.35 43.98
CA THR A 66 -6.33 -2.98 45.19
C THR A 66 -5.21 -2.12 45.78
N SER A 67 -4.37 -2.69 46.64
CA SER A 67 -3.12 -2.05 47.06
C SER A 67 -2.10 -1.91 45.92
N ALA A 68 -2.29 -2.62 44.79
CA ALA A 68 -1.48 -2.45 43.60
C ALA A 68 -1.95 -1.22 42.81
N PRO A 69 -1.03 -0.38 42.28
CA PRO A 69 -1.41 0.86 41.60
C PRO A 69 -2.06 0.64 40.22
N ALA A 70 -1.91 -0.54 39.62
CA ALA A 70 -2.47 -0.88 38.32
C ALA A 70 -3.56 -1.94 38.47
N GLU A 71 -4.51 -1.90 37.54
CA GLU A 71 -5.67 -2.76 37.45
C GLU A 71 -5.63 -3.55 36.15
N HIS A 72 -5.72 -4.87 36.27
CA HIS A 72 -5.66 -5.81 35.15
C HIS A 72 -6.80 -6.82 35.24
N MET A 73 -7.08 -7.53 34.16
CA MET A 73 -7.95 -8.70 34.17
C MET A 73 -7.26 -9.86 33.47
N TYR A 74 -6.95 -10.92 34.22
CA TYR A 74 -6.14 -12.05 33.75
C TYR A 74 -7.00 -13.20 33.27
N PHE A 75 -6.53 -13.87 32.22
CA PHE A 75 -7.20 -15.01 31.63
C PHE A 75 -6.22 -16.16 31.37
N GLN A 76 -6.69 -17.37 31.63
CA GLN A 76 -6.00 -18.62 31.32
C GLN A 76 -6.78 -19.34 30.22
N VAL A 77 -6.07 -19.77 29.17
CA VAL A 77 -6.62 -20.59 28.09
C VAL A 77 -6.53 -22.05 28.53
N ASP A 78 -7.54 -22.86 28.23
CA ASP A 78 -7.47 -24.30 28.47
C ASP A 78 -6.33 -24.89 27.61
N ASP A 79 -5.38 -25.57 28.25
CA ASP A 79 -4.23 -26.22 27.59
C ASP A 79 -4.66 -27.19 26.47
N ALA A 80 -5.89 -27.71 26.51
CA ALA A 80 -6.44 -28.56 25.44
C ALA A 80 -6.72 -27.79 24.13
N ILE A 81 -6.87 -26.46 24.20
CA ILE A 81 -7.07 -25.57 23.05
C ILE A 81 -5.72 -25.14 22.49
N ALA A 82 -4.82 -24.66 23.35
CA ALA A 82 -3.48 -24.23 22.97
C ALA A 82 -2.55 -24.25 24.18
N PHE A 83 -1.36 -24.85 24.04
CA PHE A 83 -0.35 -24.90 25.09
C PHE A 83 1.07 -24.98 24.52
N ASP A 84 1.98 -24.19 25.09
CA ASP A 84 3.44 -24.20 24.84
C ASP A 84 3.83 -24.29 23.34
N GLY A 85 3.17 -23.48 22.51
CA GLY A 85 3.34 -23.50 21.05
C GLY A 85 3.81 -22.17 20.46
N ALA A 86 3.57 -22.00 19.16
CA ALA A 86 3.72 -20.73 18.45
C ALA A 86 2.44 -20.52 17.63
N PHE A 87 1.42 -19.98 18.29
CA PHE A 87 0.09 -19.81 17.74
C PHE A 87 -0.11 -18.39 17.24
N VAL A 88 -0.85 -18.28 16.15
CA VAL A 88 -1.51 -17.04 15.74
C VAL A 88 -2.94 -17.08 16.27
N ALA A 89 -3.38 -16.03 16.94
CA ALA A 89 -4.73 -15.99 17.50
C ALA A 89 -5.38 -14.61 17.38
N CYS A 90 -6.71 -14.61 17.32
CA CYS A 90 -7.54 -13.43 17.50
C CYS A 90 -8.15 -13.42 18.88
N LEU A 91 -8.00 -12.32 19.61
CA LEU A 91 -8.65 -12.07 20.88
C LEU A 91 -9.64 -10.89 20.75
N GLN A 92 -10.93 -11.18 20.86
CA GLN A 92 -11.99 -10.18 20.89
C GLN A 92 -12.39 -9.90 22.34
N VAL A 93 -12.48 -8.62 22.69
CA VAL A 93 -12.82 -8.15 24.04
C VAL A 93 -13.98 -7.16 23.93
N GLU A 94 -15.12 -7.50 24.52
CA GLU A 94 -16.26 -6.60 24.61
C GLU A 94 -16.19 -5.79 25.90
N TYR A 95 -16.06 -4.47 25.75
CA TYR A 95 -15.80 -3.53 26.83
C TYR A 95 -16.85 -2.41 26.86
N PHE A 96 -17.09 -1.87 28.05
CA PHE A 96 -17.92 -0.69 28.22
C PHE A 96 -17.06 0.55 27.99
N ASP A 97 -17.38 1.36 26.99
CA ASP A 97 -16.60 2.54 26.60
C ASP A 97 -16.85 3.74 27.53
N GLU A 98 -16.44 3.59 28.79
CA GLU A 98 -16.52 4.61 29.82
C GLU A 98 -15.20 5.36 30.02
N GLY A 99 -15.29 6.65 30.31
CA GLY A 99 -14.11 7.50 30.54
C GLY A 99 -13.24 7.70 29.29
N GLY A 100 -12.00 8.15 29.50
CA GLY A 100 -11.07 8.50 28.40
C GLY A 100 -9.70 7.81 28.48
N ALA A 101 -9.60 6.73 29.26
CA ALA A 101 -8.34 6.03 29.48
C ALA A 101 -8.16 4.85 28.51
N THR A 102 -6.92 4.41 28.32
CA THR A 102 -6.57 3.34 27.39
C THR A 102 -6.48 1.98 28.06
N PHE A 103 -6.62 0.90 27.28
CA PHE A 103 -6.23 -0.44 27.70
C PHE A 103 -5.54 -1.17 26.54
N ARG A 104 -4.76 -2.21 26.85
CA ARG A 104 -4.18 -3.12 25.84
C ARG A 104 -4.21 -4.56 26.33
N VAL A 105 -3.74 -5.48 25.50
CA VAL A 105 -3.52 -6.87 25.91
C VAL A 105 -2.02 -7.10 26.07
N GLN A 106 -1.66 -7.78 27.16
CA GLN A 106 -0.37 -8.45 27.28
C GLN A 106 -0.61 -9.96 27.28
N TYR A 107 0.28 -10.71 26.64
CA TYR A 107 0.14 -12.15 26.46
C TYR A 107 1.46 -12.88 26.56
N ASP A 108 1.39 -14.15 26.93
CA ASP A 108 2.48 -15.10 26.91
C ASP A 108 2.87 -15.41 25.46
N SER A 109 3.91 -14.74 24.98
CA SER A 109 4.45 -14.82 23.62
C SER A 109 5.67 -15.76 23.53
N THR A 110 6.13 -16.13 22.34
CA THR A 110 7.31 -16.99 22.20
C THR A 110 8.57 -16.39 22.85
N SER A 111 8.68 -15.06 22.86
CA SER A 111 9.86 -14.31 23.32
C SER A 111 9.75 -13.71 24.72
N SER A 112 8.53 -13.48 25.24
CA SER A 112 8.27 -12.82 26.52
C SER A 112 6.99 -13.34 27.18
N ALA A 113 6.98 -13.47 28.50
CA ALA A 113 5.75 -13.77 29.25
C ALA A 113 4.73 -12.61 29.19
N TYR A 114 5.14 -11.40 28.81
CA TYR A 114 4.29 -10.21 28.73
C TYR A 114 4.48 -9.48 27.38
N GLY A 115 4.39 -10.22 26.27
CA GLY A 115 4.32 -9.63 24.93
C GLY A 115 3.13 -8.66 24.86
N SER A 116 3.25 -7.52 24.19
CA SER A 116 2.23 -6.45 24.27
C SER A 116 1.62 -6.16 22.90
N THR A 117 0.31 -5.94 22.87
CA THR A 117 -0.42 -5.46 21.69
C THR A 117 -0.51 -3.93 21.67
N GLY A 118 -1.11 -3.38 20.61
CA GLY A 118 -1.54 -1.98 20.57
C GLY A 118 -2.62 -1.66 21.62
N SER A 119 -2.81 -0.37 21.89
CA SER A 119 -3.81 0.11 22.87
C SER A 119 -5.11 0.54 22.19
N VAL A 120 -6.22 0.26 22.87
CA VAL A 120 -7.54 0.82 22.60
C VAL A 120 -7.70 2.11 23.40
N ASN A 121 -8.14 3.17 22.72
CA ASN A 121 -8.50 4.44 23.36
C ASN A 121 -10.00 4.47 23.64
N ARG A 122 -10.40 4.58 24.92
CA ARG A 122 -11.81 4.81 25.26
C ARG A 122 -12.18 6.26 24.96
N THR A 123 -13.38 6.44 24.39
CA THR A 123 -13.91 7.75 24.00
C THR A 123 -14.96 8.27 24.98
N GLY A 124 -15.44 7.42 25.87
CA GLY A 124 -16.44 7.79 26.87
C GLY A 124 -17.85 7.85 26.31
N SER A 125 -18.13 7.08 25.24
CA SER A 125 -19.46 7.02 24.63
C SER A 125 -20.52 6.37 25.53
N ASN A 126 -20.10 5.66 26.58
CA ASN A 126 -20.98 4.90 27.48
C ASN A 126 -21.85 3.86 26.75
N THR A 127 -21.29 3.25 25.71
CA THR A 127 -21.89 2.12 24.99
C THR A 127 -20.94 0.92 24.99
N TRP A 128 -21.50 -0.28 24.82
CA TRP A 128 -20.71 -1.48 24.60
C TRP A 128 -20.03 -1.44 23.23
N LYS A 129 -18.74 -1.76 23.21
CA LYS A 129 -17.92 -1.88 22.02
C LYS A 129 -17.11 -3.16 22.07
N THR A 130 -16.68 -3.66 20.93
CA THR A 130 -15.76 -4.80 20.87
C THR A 130 -14.43 -4.29 20.34
N ALA A 131 -13.33 -4.76 20.92
CA ALA A 131 -11.96 -4.55 20.43
C ALA A 131 -11.35 -5.88 19.99
N GLY A 132 -10.56 -5.87 18.92
CA GLY A 132 -9.85 -7.03 18.40
C GLY A 132 -8.34 -6.90 18.60
N PHE A 133 -7.71 -7.95 19.13
CA PHE A 133 -6.27 -8.01 19.38
C PHE A 133 -5.64 -9.21 18.68
N GLU A 134 -4.67 -8.93 17.83
CA GLU A 134 -3.92 -9.96 17.11
C GLU A 134 -2.74 -10.42 17.96
N LEU A 135 -2.65 -11.73 18.20
CA LEU A 135 -1.56 -12.37 18.92
C LEU A 135 -0.77 -13.20 17.92
N MET A 136 0.40 -12.70 17.48
CA MET A 136 1.11 -13.27 16.32
C MET A 136 2.02 -14.45 16.65
N ASP A 137 2.45 -14.52 17.90
CA ASP A 137 3.43 -15.48 18.38
C ASP A 137 3.04 -15.97 19.78
N ALA A 138 1.75 -16.19 20.00
CA ALA A 138 1.24 -16.62 21.29
C ALA A 138 1.75 -18.01 21.65
N ARG A 139 2.38 -18.12 22.82
CA ARG A 139 2.91 -19.36 23.36
C ARG A 139 1.91 -20.08 24.24
N PHE A 140 1.16 -19.32 25.04
CA PHE A 140 0.16 -19.84 26.00
C PHE A 140 0.74 -20.97 26.87
N ALA A 141 1.86 -20.70 27.53
CA ALA A 141 2.56 -21.64 28.41
C ALA A 141 2.33 -21.31 29.89
N ASN A 142 1.24 -20.60 30.23
CA ASN A 142 0.86 -20.25 31.60
C ASN A 142 1.95 -19.46 32.36
N ARG A 143 2.69 -18.57 31.66
CA ARG A 143 3.85 -17.87 32.25
C ARG A 143 3.53 -16.50 32.87
N GLU A 144 2.33 -15.95 32.68
CA GLU A 144 1.92 -14.73 33.40
C GLU A 144 1.56 -15.02 34.86
N ASN A 145 1.40 -13.95 35.64
CA ASN A 145 0.98 -14.04 37.04
C ASN A 145 -0.31 -14.85 37.21
N GLY A 146 -0.35 -15.69 38.25
CA GLY A 146 -1.49 -16.57 38.51
C GLY A 146 -1.62 -17.77 37.56
N GLY A 147 -0.61 -18.02 36.72
CA GLY A 147 -0.65 -19.05 35.68
C GLY A 147 -1.48 -18.62 34.46
N ALA A 148 -1.66 -17.32 34.26
CA ALA A 148 -2.41 -16.78 33.13
C ALA A 148 -1.60 -16.86 31.83
N ASP A 149 -2.32 -16.75 30.72
CA ASP A 149 -1.79 -16.71 29.36
C ASP A 149 -1.87 -15.33 28.73
N PHE A 150 -2.79 -14.50 29.21
CA PHE A 150 -2.86 -13.08 28.85
C PHE A 150 -3.61 -12.27 29.90
N ARG A 151 -3.42 -10.96 29.85
CA ARG A 151 -4.16 -9.97 30.64
C ARG A 151 -4.60 -8.78 29.82
N VAL A 152 -5.77 -8.25 30.17
CA VAL A 152 -6.17 -6.90 29.78
C VAL A 152 -5.50 -5.92 30.76
N GLU A 153 -4.56 -5.14 30.25
CA GLU A 153 -3.76 -4.15 30.98
C GLU A 153 -4.46 -2.79 30.90
N ALA A 154 -5.07 -2.34 31.99
CA ALA A 154 -5.93 -1.15 32.03
C ALA A 154 -5.39 0.01 32.89
N GLY A 155 -4.09 0.00 33.21
CA GLY A 155 -3.46 1.05 34.02
C GLY A 155 -4.17 1.29 35.35
N THR A 156 -4.26 2.55 35.79
CA THR A 156 -4.91 2.93 37.06
C THR A 156 -6.40 3.27 36.90
N ALA A 157 -6.93 3.22 35.68
CA ALA A 157 -8.29 3.64 35.37
C ALA A 157 -9.27 2.46 35.28
N GLY A 158 -8.75 1.24 35.27
CA GLY A 158 -9.53 0.02 35.20
C GLY A 158 -10.29 -0.16 33.89
N VAL A 159 -11.00 -1.28 33.78
CA VAL A 159 -11.83 -1.63 32.63
C VAL A 159 -13.03 -2.47 33.05
N THR A 160 -14.14 -2.32 32.35
CA THR A 160 -15.34 -3.15 32.51
C THR A 160 -15.57 -3.98 31.26
N LEU A 161 -15.60 -5.31 31.41
CA LEU A 161 -15.68 -6.29 30.32
C LEU A 161 -16.93 -7.16 30.43
N HIS A 162 -17.64 -7.34 29.32
CA HIS A 162 -18.78 -8.27 29.20
C HIS A 162 -18.32 -9.65 28.73
N SER A 163 -17.57 -9.71 27.63
CA SER A 163 -17.19 -10.98 27.01
C SER A 163 -15.76 -10.94 26.47
N VAL A 164 -15.10 -12.09 26.48
CA VAL A 164 -13.80 -12.28 25.84
C VAL A 164 -13.84 -13.56 25.02
N LYS A 165 -13.36 -13.50 23.76
CA LYS A 165 -13.29 -14.64 22.86
C LYS A 165 -11.92 -14.72 22.21
N LEU A 166 -11.26 -15.85 22.38
CA LEU A 166 -10.02 -16.21 21.70
C LEU A 166 -10.32 -17.20 20.57
N THR A 167 -9.75 -17.00 19.39
CA THR A 167 -9.81 -17.94 18.27
C THR A 167 -8.38 -18.20 17.76
N ILE A 168 -7.95 -19.45 17.76
CA ILE A 168 -6.68 -19.86 17.15
C ILE A 168 -6.86 -19.87 15.63
N ILE A 169 -6.02 -19.14 14.91
CA ILE A 169 -6.06 -19.09 13.45
C ILE A 169 -5.30 -20.29 12.90
N GLN A 170 -6.06 -21.30 12.44
CA GLN A 170 -5.49 -22.45 11.76
C GLN A 170 -5.13 -22.08 10.32
N ASN A 171 -3.93 -22.47 9.89
CA ASN A 171 -3.41 -22.17 8.54
C ASN A 171 -3.34 -20.66 8.26
N ASP A 172 -2.75 -19.92 9.20
CA ASP A 172 -2.40 -18.51 8.99
C ASP A 172 -1.70 -18.34 7.63
N ASP A 173 -2.29 -17.51 6.77
CA ASP A 173 -1.79 -17.22 5.43
C ASP A 173 -0.64 -16.20 5.44
N GLY A 174 -0.28 -15.71 6.63
CA GLY A 174 0.69 -14.65 6.87
C GLY A 174 0.20 -13.28 6.43
N VAL A 175 -1.00 -13.13 5.88
CA VAL A 175 -1.43 -11.92 5.17
C VAL A 175 -2.67 -11.31 5.79
N THR A 176 -3.59 -12.14 6.28
CA THR A 176 -4.84 -11.72 6.89
C THR A 176 -4.61 -11.41 8.37
N PRO A 177 -4.95 -10.20 8.85
CA PRO A 177 -4.91 -9.89 10.28
C PRO A 177 -5.76 -10.92 11.05
N PRO A 178 -5.22 -11.57 12.11
CA PRO A 178 -5.93 -12.60 12.85
C PRO A 178 -7.29 -12.14 13.37
N CYS A 179 -7.34 -10.91 13.89
CA CYS A 179 -8.57 -10.21 14.17
C CYS A 179 -8.87 -9.25 13.04
N ALA A 180 -9.94 -9.51 12.30
CA ALA A 180 -10.68 -8.41 11.68
C ALA A 180 -11.07 -7.42 12.80
N ALA A 181 -10.88 -6.12 12.57
CA ALA A 181 -11.30 -5.04 13.45
C ALA A 181 -12.69 -5.36 14.01
N ALA A 182 -12.83 -5.28 15.32
CA ALA A 182 -13.98 -5.85 16.00
C ALA A 182 -15.28 -5.12 15.62
N SER A 183 -16.27 -5.93 15.23
CA SER A 183 -17.45 -5.58 14.44
C SER A 183 -17.12 -5.11 13.02
N PRO A 184 -17.18 -6.01 12.02
CA PRO A 184 -17.24 -5.58 10.64
C PRO A 184 -18.57 -4.83 10.45
N GLU A 185 -18.49 -3.57 9.99
CA GLU A 185 -19.23 -3.26 8.78
C GLU A 185 -19.04 -4.48 7.86
N PRO A 186 -20.14 -5.20 7.54
CA PRO A 186 -20.13 -6.61 7.14
C PRO A 186 -18.94 -6.89 6.22
N GLU A 187 -18.21 -7.99 6.48
CA GLU A 187 -17.04 -8.37 5.65
C GLU A 187 -17.37 -8.02 4.21
N PRO A 188 -16.58 -7.14 3.56
CA PRO A 188 -16.92 -6.65 2.23
C PRO A 188 -17.19 -7.88 1.39
N VAL A 189 -18.46 -8.06 1.01
CA VAL A 189 -18.83 -9.11 0.08
C VAL A 189 -17.93 -8.86 -1.10
N THR A 190 -16.99 -9.77 -1.36
CA THR A 190 -16.07 -9.62 -2.49
C THR A 190 -17.00 -9.51 -3.69
N PRO A 191 -17.09 -8.32 -4.35
CA PRO A 191 -18.14 -8.11 -5.31
C PRO A 191 -18.01 -9.18 -6.38
N ASP A 192 -19.12 -9.78 -6.79
CA ASP A 192 -19.07 -10.68 -7.93
C ASP A 192 -18.69 -9.82 -9.15
N TRP A 193 -17.42 -9.90 -9.55
CA TRP A 193 -16.83 -8.99 -10.52
C TRP A 193 -17.29 -9.36 -11.94
N GLN A 194 -17.69 -8.35 -12.71
CA GLN A 194 -17.96 -8.47 -14.14
C GLN A 194 -16.89 -7.73 -14.94
N LEU A 195 -16.27 -8.42 -15.90
CA LEU A 195 -15.32 -7.81 -16.84
C LEU A 195 -16.03 -6.72 -17.66
N LYS A 196 -15.56 -5.48 -17.53
CA LYS A 196 -16.03 -4.31 -18.28
C LYS A 196 -15.15 -4.04 -19.50
N TYR A 197 -13.85 -3.99 -19.29
CA TYR A 197 -12.87 -3.78 -20.36
C TYR A 197 -11.70 -4.75 -20.24
N VAL A 198 -11.13 -5.12 -21.39
CA VAL A 198 -9.87 -5.84 -21.50
C VAL A 198 -9.07 -5.27 -22.67
N GLU A 199 -7.79 -5.07 -22.45
CA GLU A 199 -6.80 -4.72 -23.48
C GLU A 199 -5.70 -5.78 -23.50
N GLN A 200 -5.58 -6.49 -24.63
CA GLN A 200 -4.61 -7.57 -24.87
C GLN A 200 -3.59 -7.19 -25.94
N PHE A 201 -3.55 -5.90 -26.30
CA PHE A 201 -2.67 -5.30 -27.29
C PHE A 201 -2.74 -5.96 -28.66
N GLY A 202 -3.87 -6.60 -29.00
CA GLY A 202 -4.10 -7.20 -30.33
C GLY A 202 -4.24 -6.15 -31.44
N LYS A 203 -4.52 -4.89 -31.08
CA LYS A 203 -4.48 -3.74 -31.98
C LYS A 203 -3.27 -2.87 -31.63
N PRO A 204 -2.50 -2.40 -32.64
CA PRO A 204 -1.38 -1.52 -32.38
C PRO A 204 -1.80 -0.22 -31.67
N ILE A 205 -1.10 0.12 -30.59
CA ILE A 205 -1.12 1.47 -30.01
C ILE A 205 -0.34 2.38 -30.96
N ARG A 206 -0.99 3.43 -31.46
CA ARG A 206 -0.41 4.35 -32.46
C ARG A 206 -0.02 5.68 -31.82
N THR A 207 0.92 5.68 -30.88
CA THR A 207 1.35 6.92 -30.22
C THR A 207 1.96 7.89 -31.23
N GLU A 208 2.66 7.38 -32.24
CA GLU A 208 3.24 8.16 -33.34
C GLU A 208 2.22 8.98 -34.16
N ALA A 209 0.92 8.65 -34.06
CA ALA A 209 -0.15 9.38 -34.74
C ALA A 209 -0.60 10.64 -33.98
N SER A 210 -0.24 10.78 -32.70
CA SER A 210 -0.58 11.93 -31.87
C SER A 210 0.54 12.98 -31.93
N PRO A 211 0.24 14.28 -31.92
CA PRO A 211 1.28 15.30 -31.87
C PRO A 211 1.94 15.33 -30.48
N TRP A 212 3.22 15.71 -30.45
CA TRP A 212 3.85 16.17 -29.22
C TRP A 212 3.55 17.66 -29.06
N VAL A 213 3.09 18.03 -27.87
CA VAL A 213 2.67 19.40 -27.55
C VAL A 213 3.58 19.93 -26.46
N LEU A 214 4.07 21.16 -26.63
CA LEU A 214 4.87 21.84 -25.62
C LEU A 214 4.03 21.96 -24.33
N ASP A 215 4.60 21.49 -23.22
CA ASP A 215 4.08 21.74 -21.89
C ASP A 215 4.61 23.08 -21.38
N ASN A 216 3.76 24.09 -21.44
CA ASN A 216 4.06 25.43 -20.92
C ASN A 216 3.65 25.60 -19.45
N TYR A 217 3.16 24.53 -18.80
CA TYR A 217 2.70 24.53 -17.42
C TYR A 217 1.59 25.56 -17.10
N SER A 218 0.77 25.93 -18.10
CA SER A 218 -0.36 26.85 -17.88
C SER A 218 -1.55 26.22 -17.15
N GLU A 219 -1.60 24.89 -17.11
CA GLU A 219 -2.62 24.10 -16.41
C GLU A 219 -1.91 23.12 -15.46
N PRO A 220 -1.39 23.61 -14.32
CA PRO A 220 -0.73 22.75 -13.36
C PRO A 220 -1.77 21.90 -12.60
N VAL A 221 -1.35 20.73 -12.14
CA VAL A 221 -2.16 19.84 -11.28
C VAL A 221 -2.42 20.53 -9.94
N ASP A 222 -1.39 21.12 -9.36
CA ASP A 222 -1.46 22.00 -8.19
C ASP A 222 -0.45 23.16 -8.32
N ASP A 223 -0.60 24.19 -7.49
CA ASP A 223 0.34 25.32 -7.45
C ASP A 223 1.49 25.10 -6.44
N PHE A 224 1.58 23.92 -5.84
CA PHE A 224 2.53 23.61 -4.78
C PHE A 224 3.79 22.93 -5.32
N ASN A 225 3.69 21.71 -5.84
CA ASN A 225 4.83 20.85 -6.16
C ASN A 225 4.77 20.21 -7.55
N ASP A 226 3.81 20.62 -8.39
CA ASP A 226 3.92 20.39 -9.84
C ASP A 226 5.27 20.93 -10.36
N ASP A 227 5.65 20.58 -11.59
CA ASP A 227 6.95 20.88 -12.19
C ASP A 227 7.38 22.34 -12.05
N ASN A 228 6.43 23.28 -12.11
CA ASN A 228 6.63 24.72 -11.94
C ASN A 228 6.01 25.27 -10.65
N GLY A 229 5.74 24.42 -9.65
CA GLY A 229 5.08 24.74 -8.39
C GLY A 229 5.87 25.70 -7.49
N ASP A 230 5.16 26.38 -6.60
CA ASP A 230 5.74 27.42 -5.73
C ASP A 230 6.70 26.86 -4.68
N LEU A 231 6.63 25.57 -4.32
CA LEU A 231 7.59 24.92 -3.41
C LEU A 231 9.03 25.21 -3.83
N TYR A 232 9.31 25.05 -5.12
CA TYR A 232 10.66 25.20 -5.66
C TYR A 232 11.10 26.66 -5.68
N ARG A 233 10.20 27.62 -5.95
CA ARG A 233 10.55 29.05 -5.86
C ARG A 233 10.85 29.47 -4.42
N LEU A 234 10.13 28.91 -3.45
CA LEU A 234 10.37 29.18 -2.04
C LEU A 234 11.70 28.59 -1.56
N GLN A 235 12.07 27.41 -2.05
CA GLN A 235 13.29 26.69 -1.65
C GLN A 235 14.54 27.14 -2.42
N LEU A 236 14.43 27.31 -3.73
CA LEU A 236 15.54 27.42 -4.68
C LEU A 236 15.63 28.80 -5.35
N GLY A 237 14.59 29.63 -5.27
CA GLY A 237 14.67 31.03 -5.66
C GLY A 237 14.83 31.29 -7.18
N PRO A 238 15.41 32.43 -7.56
CA PRO A 238 15.56 32.85 -8.96
C PRO A 238 16.33 31.85 -9.84
N GLU A 239 17.24 31.08 -9.24
CA GLU A 239 18.02 30.05 -9.94
C GLU A 239 17.13 28.94 -10.49
N PHE A 240 16.03 28.60 -9.79
CA PHE A 240 15.05 27.64 -10.29
C PHE A 240 14.26 28.17 -11.48
N ASP A 241 13.81 29.43 -11.43
CA ASP A 241 13.14 30.05 -12.57
C ASP A 241 14.08 30.14 -13.79
N ALA A 242 15.37 30.44 -13.56
CA ALA A 242 16.40 30.43 -14.60
C ALA A 242 16.60 29.02 -15.19
N ALA A 243 16.66 27.98 -14.35
CA ALA A 243 16.78 26.60 -14.77
C ALA A 243 15.57 26.14 -15.61
N MET A 244 14.35 26.41 -15.14
CA MET A 244 13.12 26.10 -15.87
C MET A 244 13.08 26.79 -17.23
N ALA A 245 13.61 28.02 -17.34
CA ALA A 245 13.68 28.73 -18.61
C ALA A 245 14.59 28.05 -19.66
N THR A 246 15.58 27.25 -19.23
CA THR A 246 16.49 26.52 -20.13
C THR A 246 15.95 25.20 -20.66
N MET A 247 14.85 24.68 -20.10
CA MET A 247 14.28 23.40 -20.51
C MET A 247 12.95 23.56 -21.24
N ARG A 248 12.66 22.60 -22.11
CA ARG A 248 11.36 22.45 -22.76
C ARG A 248 10.90 21.01 -22.55
N THR A 249 9.70 20.87 -22.01
CA THR A 249 9.05 19.57 -21.79
C THR A 249 7.92 19.45 -22.80
N TYR A 250 7.83 18.32 -23.48
CA TYR A 250 6.74 18.02 -24.41
C TYR A 250 5.95 16.84 -23.91
N ARG A 251 4.64 16.86 -24.15
CA ARG A 251 3.73 15.77 -23.82
C ARG A 251 3.05 15.21 -25.05
N GLN A 252 2.75 13.92 -25.00
CA GLN A 252 1.96 13.23 -26.00
C GLN A 252 0.93 12.33 -25.31
N GLU A 253 -0.33 12.49 -25.68
CA GLU A 253 -1.45 11.73 -25.13
C GLU A 253 -2.11 10.96 -26.27
N THR A 254 -2.28 9.65 -26.12
CA THR A 254 -2.92 8.81 -27.14
C THR A 254 -3.96 7.91 -26.49
N LYS A 255 -5.24 8.12 -26.81
CA LYS A 255 -6.32 7.23 -26.37
C LYS A 255 -6.28 5.93 -27.17
N PHE A 256 -6.44 4.79 -26.49
CA PHE A 256 -6.46 3.47 -27.11
C PHE A 256 -7.36 2.48 -26.36
N GLY A 257 -7.43 1.27 -26.90
CA GLY A 257 -8.33 0.22 -26.45
C GLY A 257 -9.79 0.46 -26.80
N ARG A 258 -10.63 -0.49 -26.38
CA ARG A 258 -12.07 -0.45 -26.66
C ARG A 258 -12.67 0.85 -26.13
N ASP A 259 -13.36 1.60 -26.99
CA ASP A 259 -13.98 2.88 -26.64
C ASP A 259 -13.00 3.96 -26.13
N GLY A 260 -11.69 3.79 -26.34
CA GLY A 260 -10.67 4.74 -25.91
C GLY A 260 -10.51 4.83 -24.39
N TRP A 261 -10.83 3.76 -23.65
CA TRP A 261 -10.85 3.75 -22.19
C TRP A 261 -9.48 3.90 -21.53
N LEU A 262 -8.39 3.64 -22.28
CA LEU A 262 -7.01 3.84 -21.87
C LEU A 262 -6.38 5.03 -22.57
N THR A 263 -5.43 5.67 -21.90
CA THR A 263 -4.55 6.67 -22.48
C THR A 263 -3.09 6.30 -22.24
N ALA A 264 -2.28 6.34 -23.30
CA ALA A 264 -0.83 6.33 -23.22
C ALA A 264 -0.38 7.79 -23.10
N SER A 265 0.22 8.14 -21.96
CA SER A 265 0.71 9.48 -21.65
C SER A 265 2.23 9.46 -21.57
N LEU A 266 2.88 10.27 -22.40
CA LEU A 266 4.32 10.36 -22.54
C LEU A 266 4.77 11.79 -22.26
N SER A 267 5.94 11.92 -21.64
CA SER A 267 6.64 13.19 -21.47
C SER A 267 8.09 13.06 -21.88
N ALA A 268 8.65 14.08 -22.53
CA ALA A 268 10.05 14.13 -22.90
C ALA A 268 10.58 15.55 -22.72
N ARG A 269 11.72 15.68 -22.05
CA ARG A 269 12.45 16.94 -21.94
C ARG A 269 13.51 17.03 -23.04
N GLU A 270 13.58 18.17 -23.73
CA GLU A 270 14.67 18.44 -24.67
C GLU A 270 16.01 18.55 -23.92
N SER A 271 17.03 17.87 -24.44
CA SER A 271 18.41 17.90 -23.93
C SER A 271 19.25 18.95 -24.69
N GLY A 272 20.09 19.70 -23.98
CA GLY A 272 21.18 20.49 -24.59
C GLY A 272 20.97 21.99 -24.79
N GLY A 273 20.05 22.66 -24.07
CA GLY A 273 19.98 24.13 -24.03
C GLY A 273 19.69 24.81 -25.38
N ARG A 274 19.10 24.05 -26.32
CA ARG A 274 18.72 24.56 -27.64
C ARG A 274 17.41 25.34 -27.52
N VAL A 275 17.44 26.57 -28.02
CA VAL A 275 16.31 27.52 -27.99
C VAL A 275 15.50 27.43 -29.30
N ASP A 276 15.94 26.62 -30.27
CA ASP A 276 15.18 26.29 -31.47
C ASP A 276 14.33 25.04 -31.23
N ASP A 277 13.01 25.16 -31.51
CA ASP A 277 11.94 24.14 -31.41
C ASP A 277 12.29 22.84 -32.16
N SER A 278 13.27 22.11 -31.66
CA SER A 278 13.88 20.99 -32.33
C SER A 278 13.84 19.79 -31.38
N TYR A 279 12.60 19.34 -31.19
CA TYR A 279 12.17 17.99 -30.88
C TYR A 279 12.86 17.00 -31.85
N THR A 280 14.19 16.84 -31.80
CA THR A 280 14.99 16.33 -32.94
C THR A 280 15.73 15.04 -32.69
N ASP A 281 15.82 14.55 -31.46
CA ASP A 281 16.31 13.19 -31.22
C ASP A 281 15.16 12.21 -30.86
N PRO A 282 14.55 11.55 -31.87
CA PRO A 282 13.63 10.45 -31.65
C PRO A 282 14.17 9.31 -30.77
N ALA A 283 15.48 9.13 -30.66
CA ALA A 283 16.07 8.05 -29.87
C ALA A 283 15.94 8.28 -28.36
N GLU A 284 15.86 9.53 -27.91
CA GLU A 284 15.68 9.90 -26.50
C GLU A 284 14.20 9.99 -26.08
N ARG A 285 13.26 9.70 -26.98
CA ARG A 285 11.83 9.83 -26.70
C ARG A 285 11.26 8.58 -26.06
N PRO A 286 10.50 8.71 -24.97
CA PRO A 286 9.72 7.61 -24.44
C PRO A 286 8.69 7.13 -25.46
N SER A 287 8.30 5.86 -25.35
CA SER A 287 7.32 5.26 -26.23
C SER A 287 6.53 4.14 -25.54
N ILE A 288 5.29 3.98 -25.96
CA ILE A 288 4.45 2.84 -25.63
C ILE A 288 3.97 2.25 -26.95
N VAL A 289 4.55 1.12 -27.33
CA VAL A 289 4.26 0.48 -28.62
C VAL A 289 3.84 -0.96 -28.43
N THR A 290 2.96 -1.43 -29.32
CA THR A 290 2.62 -2.85 -29.40
C THR A 290 3.74 -3.61 -30.09
N GLU A 291 4.20 -4.72 -29.49
CA GLU A 291 5.16 -5.63 -30.12
C GLU A 291 4.81 -7.09 -29.88
N SER A 292 5.39 -7.99 -30.68
CA SER A 292 5.27 -9.44 -30.47
C SER A 292 6.42 -9.93 -29.59
N LEU A 293 6.10 -10.40 -28.39
CA LEU A 293 7.04 -11.04 -27.49
C LEU A 293 7.01 -12.57 -27.68
N LYS A 294 8.19 -13.17 -27.86
CA LYS A 294 8.33 -14.62 -28.08
C LYS A 294 7.67 -15.39 -26.92
N ASN A 295 6.78 -16.33 -27.25
CA ASN A 295 6.00 -17.16 -26.32
C ASN A 295 4.95 -16.41 -25.46
N ALA A 296 4.82 -15.09 -25.59
CA ALA A 296 3.82 -14.29 -24.87
C ALA A 296 2.80 -13.60 -25.79
N GLY A 297 3.06 -13.53 -27.10
CA GLY A 297 2.12 -12.92 -28.05
C GLY A 297 2.27 -11.40 -28.13
N SER A 298 1.16 -10.71 -28.38
CA SER A 298 1.15 -9.24 -28.46
C SER A 298 1.21 -8.63 -27.07
N VAL A 299 2.10 -7.67 -26.86
CA VAL A 299 2.28 -6.97 -25.57
C VAL A 299 2.45 -5.47 -25.80
N ALA A 300 2.20 -4.64 -24.80
CA ALA A 300 2.69 -3.26 -24.80
C ALA A 300 4.11 -3.22 -24.23
N LYS A 301 5.04 -2.63 -24.99
CA LYS A 301 6.37 -2.28 -24.53
C LYS A 301 6.39 -0.81 -24.14
N ILE A 302 6.61 -0.55 -22.85
CA ILE A 302 6.87 0.76 -22.29
C ILE A 302 8.38 0.97 -22.32
N THR A 303 8.84 2.07 -22.93
CA THR A 303 10.26 2.41 -23.03
C THR A 303 10.48 3.84 -22.57
N VAL A 304 11.37 4.03 -21.60
CA VAL A 304 11.90 5.33 -21.19
C VAL A 304 13.41 5.29 -21.41
N PRO A 305 13.92 5.87 -22.51
CA PRO A 305 15.33 5.79 -22.86
C PRO A 305 16.21 6.79 -22.09
N ASN A 306 15.62 7.77 -21.40
CA ASN A 306 16.34 8.75 -20.62
C ASN A 306 15.55 9.15 -19.36
N HIS A 307 16.24 9.32 -18.22
CA HIS A 307 15.69 9.73 -16.92
C HIS A 307 14.83 10.99 -16.93
N THR A 308 14.95 11.82 -17.97
CA THR A 308 14.21 13.07 -18.16
C THR A 308 12.87 12.90 -18.87
N GLY A 309 12.51 11.66 -19.21
CA GLY A 309 11.25 11.32 -19.84
C GLY A 309 10.37 10.47 -18.91
N GLY A 310 9.11 10.32 -19.28
CA GLY A 310 8.18 9.43 -18.60
C GLY A 310 7.22 8.79 -19.59
N ALA A 311 6.75 7.60 -19.25
CA ALA A 311 5.81 6.84 -20.06
C ALA A 311 4.88 6.04 -19.15
N ILE A 312 3.59 6.37 -19.21
CA ILE A 312 2.56 5.72 -18.41
C ILE A 312 1.35 5.30 -19.23
N ILE A 313 0.70 4.23 -18.80
CA ILE A 313 -0.65 3.85 -19.22
C ILE A 313 -1.60 4.12 -18.05
N ARG A 314 -2.71 4.79 -18.34
CA ARG A 314 -3.76 5.13 -17.36
C ARG A 314 -5.16 4.97 -17.95
N ASN A 315 -6.19 5.03 -17.11
CA ASN A 315 -7.56 5.27 -17.55
C ASN A 315 -7.72 6.68 -18.16
N THR A 316 -8.58 6.77 -19.18
CA THR A 316 -8.95 8.04 -19.82
C THR A 316 -9.94 8.83 -18.98
N GLU A 317 -10.98 8.15 -18.48
CA GLU A 317 -12.06 8.71 -17.67
C GLU A 317 -11.96 8.14 -16.25
N PRO A 318 -12.45 8.84 -15.20
CA PRO A 318 -12.46 8.33 -13.83
C PRO A 318 -12.91 6.87 -13.72
N LEU A 319 -12.25 6.12 -12.84
CA LEU A 319 -12.71 4.77 -12.52
C LEU A 319 -14.12 4.83 -11.86
N PRO A 320 -14.95 3.80 -12.04
CA PRO A 320 -16.20 3.67 -11.29
C PRO A 320 -15.95 3.66 -9.78
N LYS A 321 -16.95 3.99 -8.96
CA LYS A 321 -16.84 3.99 -7.49
C LYS A 321 -16.25 2.69 -6.91
N TYR A 322 -16.65 1.54 -7.44
CA TYR A 322 -16.09 0.24 -7.09
C TYR A 322 -15.55 -0.44 -8.34
N TYR A 323 -14.34 -0.99 -8.22
CA TYR A 323 -13.65 -1.61 -9.34
C TYR A 323 -12.60 -2.62 -8.88
N ARG A 324 -12.21 -3.47 -9.82
CA ARG A 324 -10.92 -4.17 -9.79
C ARG A 324 -10.21 -3.88 -11.10
N ILE A 325 -8.97 -3.42 -11.03
CA ILE A 325 -8.07 -3.25 -12.17
C ILE A 325 -6.90 -4.23 -12.00
N GLU A 326 -6.57 -4.97 -13.05
CA GLU A 326 -5.47 -5.93 -13.02
C GLU A 326 -4.71 -5.96 -14.36
N TYR A 327 -3.43 -6.31 -14.34
CA TYR A 327 -2.63 -6.55 -15.54
C TYR A 327 -1.51 -7.57 -15.29
N ASP A 328 -0.93 -8.09 -16.36
CA ASP A 328 0.21 -9.02 -16.30
C ASP A 328 1.52 -8.31 -16.70
N LEU A 329 2.51 -8.33 -15.82
CA LEU A 329 3.88 -7.93 -16.10
C LEU A 329 4.64 -9.09 -16.77
N LYS A 330 5.15 -8.84 -17.98
CA LYS A 330 5.85 -9.82 -18.82
C LYS A 330 7.37 -9.71 -18.73
N THR A 331 7.91 -8.50 -18.67
CA THR A 331 9.35 -8.24 -18.46
C THR A 331 9.55 -6.94 -17.71
N LEU A 332 10.63 -6.83 -16.95
CA LEU A 332 11.03 -5.60 -16.26
C LEU A 332 12.52 -5.36 -16.40
N ASP A 333 12.89 -4.15 -16.81
CA ASP A 333 14.24 -3.60 -16.88
C ASP A 333 14.21 -2.13 -16.42
N PHE A 334 13.95 -1.94 -15.13
CA PHE A 334 13.97 -0.64 -14.43
C PHE A 334 14.79 -0.79 -13.13
N GLY A 335 15.96 -1.41 -13.27
CA GLY A 335 16.84 -1.75 -12.15
C GLY A 335 16.72 -3.18 -11.64
N GLY A 336 17.46 -3.43 -10.56
CA GLY A 336 17.63 -4.74 -9.94
C GLY A 336 18.77 -5.55 -10.53
N LEU A 337 19.17 -6.61 -9.83
CA LEU A 337 20.19 -7.55 -10.31
C LEU A 337 19.67 -8.38 -11.48
N ARG A 338 20.56 -8.72 -12.41
CA ARG A 338 20.36 -9.77 -13.40
C ARG A 338 21.49 -10.78 -13.25
N ASN A 339 21.14 -12.03 -12.92
CA ASN A 339 22.14 -13.08 -12.66
C ASN A 339 23.21 -12.66 -11.62
N GLY A 340 22.79 -11.92 -10.58
CA GLY A 340 23.67 -11.46 -9.50
C GLY A 340 24.51 -10.20 -9.79
N SER A 341 24.31 -9.55 -10.95
CA SER A 341 25.05 -8.33 -11.33
C SER A 341 24.11 -7.14 -11.55
N LEU A 342 24.52 -5.94 -11.11
CA LEU A 342 23.91 -4.67 -11.51
C LEU A 342 24.33 -4.24 -12.92
N PHE A 343 25.42 -4.79 -13.44
CA PHE A 343 25.86 -4.59 -14.81
C PHE A 343 25.33 -5.71 -15.72
N TYR A 344 24.49 -5.34 -16.67
CA TYR A 344 23.91 -6.24 -17.66
C TYR A 344 23.55 -5.45 -18.92
N ASP A 345 23.61 -6.09 -20.09
CA ASP A 345 23.23 -5.49 -21.39
C ASP A 345 23.87 -4.12 -21.69
N GLY A 346 25.09 -3.89 -21.20
CA GLY A 346 25.79 -2.61 -21.35
C GLY A 346 25.21 -1.46 -20.53
N LYS A 347 24.44 -1.77 -19.48
CA LYS A 347 23.79 -0.85 -18.55
C LYS A 347 24.27 -1.09 -17.11
N TYR A 348 24.03 -0.11 -16.24
CA TYR A 348 24.18 -0.22 -14.79
C TYR A 348 22.84 0.05 -14.10
N ASN A 349 22.32 -0.93 -13.35
CA ASN A 349 21.04 -0.84 -12.66
C ASN A 349 19.89 -0.35 -13.57
N GLY A 350 19.85 -0.83 -14.82
CA GLY A 350 18.86 -0.46 -15.84
C GLY A 350 19.20 0.81 -16.65
N TYR A 351 20.10 1.67 -16.15
CA TYR A 351 20.53 2.89 -16.84
C TYR A 351 21.60 2.61 -17.89
N ALA A 352 21.49 3.25 -19.05
CA ALA A 352 22.58 3.35 -20.01
C ALA A 352 23.82 3.99 -19.35
N LEU A 353 24.99 3.53 -19.79
CA LEU A 353 26.27 4.11 -19.40
C LEU A 353 26.50 5.45 -20.11
N GLY A 354 27.15 6.39 -19.43
CA GLY A 354 27.41 7.72 -19.96
C GLY A 354 27.38 8.78 -18.85
N GLU A 355 27.67 10.01 -19.24
CA GLU A 355 27.77 11.15 -18.32
C GLU A 355 26.45 11.94 -18.33
N CYS A 356 25.93 12.24 -17.14
CA CYS A 356 24.71 13.01 -16.82
C CYS A 356 23.39 12.23 -16.67
N LYS A 357 23.02 11.94 -15.41
CA LYS A 357 21.70 11.47 -14.96
C LYS A 357 21.41 12.13 -13.60
N THR A 358 20.55 13.15 -13.51
CA THR A 358 20.39 13.98 -12.29
C THR A 358 18.92 14.32 -12.00
N PHE A 359 18.65 14.76 -10.76
CA PHE A 359 17.32 15.27 -10.37
C PHE A 359 17.00 16.68 -10.90
N TYR A 360 17.97 17.32 -11.57
CA TYR A 360 17.89 18.72 -11.97
C TYR A 360 16.59 19.04 -12.75
N PRO A 361 15.91 20.17 -12.46
CA PRO A 361 16.26 21.20 -11.47
C PRO A 361 15.61 21.00 -10.08
N TRP A 362 14.91 19.89 -9.84
CA TRP A 362 14.15 19.64 -8.62
C TRP A 362 15.03 19.04 -7.51
N VAL A 363 15.99 19.84 -7.05
CA VAL A 363 16.96 19.49 -6.00
C VAL A 363 16.50 19.95 -4.62
N GLY A 364 17.14 19.43 -3.57
CA GLY A 364 16.81 19.75 -2.17
C GLY A 364 17.56 20.96 -1.59
N ASP A 365 18.70 21.34 -2.18
CA ASP A 365 19.54 22.46 -1.73
C ASP A 365 19.70 23.50 -2.85
N PRO A 366 19.50 24.80 -2.58
CA PRO A 366 19.76 25.86 -3.56
C PRO A 366 21.21 25.95 -4.04
N ASN A 367 22.18 25.30 -3.40
CA ASN A 367 23.55 25.23 -3.91
C ASN A 367 23.76 24.10 -4.94
N ASP A 368 22.81 23.18 -5.08
CA ASP A 368 22.91 22.06 -6.01
C ASP A 368 22.30 22.39 -7.39
N ILE A 369 21.73 23.59 -7.54
CA ILE A 369 21.18 24.08 -8.80
C ILE A 369 22.24 24.87 -9.56
N GLU A 370 22.80 24.24 -10.58
CA GLU A 370 23.82 24.84 -11.45
C GLU A 370 23.30 24.90 -12.89
N PRO A 371 22.56 25.96 -13.28
CA PRO A 371 21.98 26.04 -14.62
C PRO A 371 23.01 26.00 -15.76
N ALA A 372 24.25 26.39 -15.47
CA ALA A 372 25.36 26.33 -16.42
C ALA A 372 25.94 24.91 -16.59
N ASP A 373 25.77 24.03 -15.59
CA ASP A 373 26.20 22.64 -15.61
C ASP A 373 25.21 21.75 -14.83
N PRO A 374 24.07 21.36 -15.43
CA PRO A 374 23.07 20.49 -14.80
C PRO A 374 23.59 19.12 -14.35
N CYS A 375 24.79 18.74 -14.81
CA CYS A 375 25.43 17.48 -14.50
C CYS A 375 26.32 17.56 -13.24
N ALA A 376 26.55 18.77 -12.70
CA ALA A 376 27.19 18.97 -11.40
C ALA A 376 26.27 18.55 -10.23
N THR A 377 24.95 18.49 -10.45
CA THR A 377 23.98 17.96 -9.48
C THR A 377 24.20 16.46 -9.22
N HIS A 378 23.80 15.99 -8.03
CA HIS A 378 23.89 14.58 -7.64
C HIS A 378 23.32 13.62 -8.70
N SER A 379 24.05 12.55 -8.96
CA SER A 379 23.70 11.53 -9.93
C SER A 379 22.56 10.63 -9.41
N VAL A 380 21.57 10.32 -10.24
CA VAL A 380 20.47 9.36 -9.91
C VAL A 380 20.82 7.91 -10.23
N ARG A 381 21.98 7.68 -10.86
CA ARG A 381 22.44 6.35 -11.29
C ARG A 381 23.34 5.69 -10.24
N GLU A 382 24.33 6.44 -9.75
CA GLU A 382 25.37 5.98 -8.83
C GLU A 382 26.01 7.16 -8.07
N ASP A 383 26.86 6.84 -7.08
CA ASP A 383 27.69 7.78 -6.31
C ASP A 383 26.95 8.88 -5.53
N SER A 384 25.68 8.65 -5.24
CA SER A 384 24.86 9.55 -4.42
C SER A 384 23.90 8.76 -3.53
N ASN A 385 23.30 9.45 -2.55
CA ASN A 385 22.23 8.88 -1.74
C ASN A 385 20.89 8.92 -2.48
N GLU A 386 20.81 9.66 -3.58
CA GLU A 386 19.67 9.81 -4.48
C GLU A 386 19.65 8.74 -5.58
N ALA A 387 20.67 7.89 -5.66
CA ALA A 387 20.83 6.91 -6.73
C ALA A 387 19.90 5.70 -6.58
N TYR A 388 18.94 5.56 -7.51
CA TYR A 388 18.05 4.42 -7.63
C TYR A 388 17.42 4.35 -9.03
N ASN A 389 16.85 3.20 -9.37
CA ASN A 389 15.91 3.08 -10.49
C ASN A 389 14.57 2.54 -9.96
N ALA A 390 13.46 2.82 -10.62
CA ALA A 390 12.13 2.52 -10.11
C ALA A 390 11.14 2.19 -11.22
N PHE A 391 10.02 1.58 -10.84
CA PHE A 391 8.89 1.35 -11.74
C PHE A 391 7.59 1.30 -10.95
N HIS A 392 6.56 2.00 -11.40
CA HIS A 392 5.23 1.91 -10.80
C HIS A 392 4.50 0.73 -11.43
N PHE A 393 4.41 -0.37 -10.68
CA PHE A 393 3.61 -1.51 -11.10
C PHE A 393 2.14 -1.09 -11.21
N MET A 394 1.58 -0.49 -10.17
CA MET A 394 0.27 0.15 -10.24
C MET A 394 0.09 1.16 -9.11
N SER A 395 -0.43 2.34 -9.41
CA SER A 395 -0.84 3.33 -8.41
C SER A 395 -2.27 3.78 -8.65
N ILE A 396 -2.97 4.23 -7.60
CA ILE A 396 -4.20 5.02 -7.71
C ILE A 396 -3.91 6.44 -7.25
N LEU A 397 -4.23 7.39 -8.12
CA LEU A 397 -4.08 8.83 -7.91
C LEU A 397 -5.44 9.52 -7.81
N ASP A 398 -5.43 10.75 -7.30
CA ASP A 398 -6.59 11.65 -7.17
C ASP A 398 -6.76 12.63 -8.35
N PHE A 399 -5.94 12.53 -9.39
CA PHE A 399 -5.95 13.39 -10.57
C PHE A 399 -5.71 12.59 -11.87
N PRO A 400 -6.11 13.11 -13.05
CA PRO A 400 -5.79 12.50 -14.33
C PRO A 400 -4.27 12.46 -14.56
N ALA A 401 -3.68 11.28 -14.35
CA ALA A 401 -2.22 11.16 -14.31
C ALA A 401 -1.51 11.58 -15.59
N MET A 402 -0.34 12.18 -15.42
CA MET A 402 0.57 12.58 -16.50
C MET A 402 2.00 12.55 -15.97
N PRO A 403 3.02 12.19 -16.76
CA PRO A 403 4.38 12.21 -16.23
C PRO A 403 4.81 13.61 -15.77
N ARG A 404 5.43 13.66 -14.59
CA ARG A 404 5.84 14.86 -13.84
C ARG A 404 7.10 14.57 -13.03
N ASN A 405 7.66 15.59 -12.41
CA ASN A 405 8.67 15.41 -11.38
C ASN A 405 8.17 14.46 -10.26
N LEU A 406 9.12 13.81 -9.60
CA LEU A 406 8.87 12.89 -8.49
C LEU A 406 7.98 13.47 -7.37
N ALA A 407 8.20 14.71 -6.97
CA ALA A 407 7.54 15.28 -5.79
C ALA A 407 6.03 15.43 -6.00
N MET A 408 5.60 15.80 -7.21
CA MET A 408 4.18 15.89 -7.57
C MET A 408 3.43 14.62 -7.20
N TYR A 409 3.88 13.47 -7.71
CA TYR A 409 3.27 12.18 -7.40
C TYR A 409 3.28 11.85 -5.90
N HIS A 410 4.26 12.36 -5.14
CA HIS A 410 4.31 12.10 -3.71
C HIS A 410 3.15 12.69 -2.92
N TRP A 411 2.40 13.63 -3.49
CA TRP A 411 1.27 14.31 -2.85
C TRP A 411 -0.10 13.92 -3.38
N HIS A 412 -0.16 13.01 -4.34
CA HIS A 412 -1.37 12.69 -5.09
C HIS A 412 -1.63 11.19 -5.21
N ARG A 413 -0.85 10.36 -4.50
CA ARG A 413 -1.05 8.91 -4.44
C ARG A 413 -1.96 8.56 -3.28
N LYS A 414 -2.95 7.72 -3.53
CA LYS A 414 -3.76 7.07 -2.50
C LYS A 414 -3.15 5.74 -2.09
N VAL A 415 -2.77 4.96 -3.10
CA VAL A 415 -2.07 3.68 -2.96
C VAL A 415 -1.04 3.45 -4.08
N LEU A 416 -0.02 2.64 -3.80
CA LEU A 416 1.03 2.31 -4.76
C LEU A 416 1.56 0.90 -4.54
N MET A 417 1.77 0.19 -5.65
CA MET A 417 2.72 -0.91 -5.75
C MET A 417 3.85 -0.46 -6.67
N ASP A 418 5.07 -0.40 -6.14
CA ASP A 418 6.25 -0.01 -6.91
C ASP A 418 7.43 -0.96 -6.69
N GLN A 419 8.38 -0.85 -7.61
CA GLN A 419 9.75 -1.24 -7.38
C GLN A 419 10.56 0.00 -7.05
N PHE A 420 11.38 -0.12 -6.01
CA PHE A 420 12.44 0.84 -5.68
C PHE A 420 13.77 0.09 -5.60
N SER A 421 14.67 0.38 -6.54
CA SER A 421 15.96 -0.31 -6.70
C SER A 421 17.17 0.62 -6.49
N PRO A 422 17.50 0.94 -5.22
CA PRO A 422 18.70 1.67 -4.84
C PRO A 422 20.00 1.17 -5.47
N ALA A 423 20.84 2.10 -5.89
CA ALA A 423 22.24 1.80 -6.15
C ALA A 423 22.97 1.50 -4.82
N PRO A 424 24.09 0.76 -4.82
CA PRO A 424 24.87 0.46 -3.62
C PRO A 424 25.42 1.70 -2.88
N SER A 425 25.47 2.86 -3.53
CA SER A 425 25.89 4.13 -2.91
C SER A 425 24.84 4.71 -1.96
N ARG A 426 23.57 4.31 -2.09
CA ARG A 426 22.47 4.82 -1.26
C ARG A 426 22.44 4.12 0.09
N ASN A 427 22.16 4.89 1.14
CA ASN A 427 21.95 4.35 2.48
C ASN A 427 20.58 3.65 2.56
N THR A 428 20.65 2.33 2.72
CA THR A 428 19.52 1.40 2.82
C THR A 428 19.28 0.93 4.27
N ASN A 429 19.85 1.59 5.27
CA ASN A 429 19.69 1.19 6.67
C ASN A 429 18.21 1.09 7.06
N GLY A 430 17.81 -0.09 7.54
CA GLY A 430 16.44 -0.40 7.91
C GLY A 430 15.52 -0.74 6.74
N TYR A 431 16.03 -0.85 5.51
CA TYR A 431 15.25 -1.35 4.39
C TYR A 431 15.21 -2.88 4.46
N ASP A 432 14.02 -3.46 4.45
CA ASP A 432 13.84 -4.89 4.64
C ASP A 432 12.91 -5.51 3.60
N VAL A 433 13.08 -6.80 3.38
CA VAL A 433 12.20 -7.62 2.54
C VAL A 433 11.61 -8.73 3.40
N CYS A 434 10.30 -8.92 3.29
CA CYS A 434 9.60 -9.98 4.01
C CYS A 434 9.81 -11.36 3.32
N ASN A 435 10.20 -12.36 4.10
CA ASN A 435 10.11 -13.77 3.72
C ASN A 435 8.88 -14.38 4.40
N SER A 436 7.72 -14.33 3.73
CA SER A 436 6.45 -14.81 4.28
C SER A 436 6.45 -16.29 4.66
N ARG A 437 7.31 -17.11 4.04
CA ARG A 437 7.45 -18.53 4.37
C ARG A 437 8.01 -18.75 5.77
N THR A 438 8.87 -17.85 6.24
CA THR A 438 9.45 -17.93 7.59
C THR A 438 8.83 -16.91 8.55
N GLY A 439 8.10 -15.92 8.05
CA GLY A 439 7.59 -14.79 8.84
C GLY A 439 8.68 -13.78 9.22
N GLU A 440 9.90 -13.94 8.72
CA GLU A 440 11.04 -13.10 9.08
C GLU A 440 11.39 -12.11 7.96
N LYS A 441 11.95 -10.98 8.36
CA LYS A 441 12.53 -9.98 7.45
C LYS A 441 14.02 -10.20 7.29
N TYR A 442 14.54 -9.91 6.09
CA TYR A 442 15.97 -9.86 5.81
C TYR A 442 16.36 -8.52 5.18
N PRO A 443 17.62 -8.08 5.33
CA PRO A 443 18.09 -6.81 4.79
C PRO A 443 17.90 -6.73 3.28
N TRP A 444 17.45 -5.58 2.79
CA TRP A 444 17.19 -5.38 1.37
C TRP A 444 18.42 -5.61 0.48
N ASP A 445 19.64 -5.31 0.95
CA ASP A 445 20.87 -5.52 0.18
C ASP A 445 21.20 -7.00 -0.09
N GLU A 446 20.61 -7.93 0.66
CA GLU A 446 20.72 -9.38 0.41
C GLU A 446 19.71 -9.88 -0.65
N SER A 447 18.76 -9.03 -1.05
CA SER A 447 17.81 -9.30 -2.13
C SER A 447 18.46 -9.15 -3.52
N ASN A 448 17.72 -9.53 -4.55
CA ASN A 448 18.05 -9.23 -5.95
C ASN A 448 17.67 -7.80 -6.37
N ARG A 449 17.27 -6.95 -5.42
CA ARG A 449 16.92 -5.54 -5.62
C ARG A 449 15.74 -5.32 -6.58
N THR A 450 14.97 -6.37 -6.86
CA THR A 450 13.74 -6.37 -7.67
C THR A 450 12.56 -6.72 -6.77
N THR A 451 12.32 -5.85 -5.78
CA THR A 451 11.33 -6.06 -4.74
C THR A 451 10.07 -5.24 -5.01
N VAL A 452 8.93 -5.66 -4.45
CA VAL A 452 7.66 -4.94 -4.55
C VAL A 452 7.35 -4.33 -3.19
N ASN A 453 7.23 -3.01 -3.14
CA ASN A 453 6.61 -2.35 -2.01
C ASN A 453 5.10 -2.26 -2.26
N MET A 454 4.31 -2.39 -1.20
CA MET A 454 2.86 -2.23 -1.25
C MET A 454 2.51 -1.16 -0.22
N LEU A 455 1.99 -0.04 -0.68
CA LEU A 455 1.89 1.19 0.10
C LEU A 455 0.48 1.75 0.15
N TYR A 456 0.11 2.19 1.35
CA TYR A 456 -0.98 3.12 1.60
C TYR A 456 -0.39 4.48 1.97
N PHE A 457 -0.89 5.54 1.35
CA PHE A 457 -0.48 6.90 1.66
C PHE A 457 -1.47 7.50 2.63
N THR A 458 -0.99 7.79 3.84
CA THR A 458 -1.85 8.07 4.98
C THR A 458 -1.72 9.50 5.49
N GLY A 459 -2.72 9.93 6.25
CA GLY A 459 -2.78 11.24 6.88
C GLY A 459 -3.39 12.32 5.98
N SER A 460 -3.54 13.51 6.53
CA SER A 460 -4.27 14.63 5.91
C SER A 460 -3.57 15.28 4.71
N LEU A 461 -2.32 14.94 4.44
CA LEU A 461 -1.53 15.42 3.30
C LEU A 461 -0.96 14.29 2.42
N GLY A 462 -1.29 13.03 2.72
CA GLY A 462 -0.82 11.86 1.95
C GLY A 462 0.68 11.61 1.95
N GLN A 463 1.46 12.27 2.81
CA GLN A 463 2.92 12.16 2.82
C GLN A 463 3.43 10.93 3.57
N SER A 464 2.62 10.37 4.45
CA SER A 464 3.04 9.23 5.26
C SER A 464 3.01 7.97 4.41
N GLN A 465 4.20 7.48 4.05
CA GLN A 465 4.37 6.17 3.43
C GLN A 465 4.17 5.08 4.48
N THR A 466 3.13 4.29 4.28
CA THR A 466 2.84 3.16 5.15
C THR A 466 2.92 1.86 4.34
N PHE A 467 3.92 1.04 4.65
CA PHE A 467 4.23 -0.20 3.95
C PHE A 467 3.45 -1.36 4.55
N VAL A 468 2.95 -2.27 3.73
CA VAL A 468 2.31 -3.49 4.22
C VAL A 468 3.06 -4.73 3.74
N THR A 469 3.33 -5.65 4.66
CA THR A 469 3.96 -6.94 4.37
C THR A 469 3.30 -8.03 5.21
N SER A 470 3.41 -9.28 4.79
CA SER A 470 2.95 -10.43 5.58
C SER A 470 3.74 -10.63 6.89
N CYS A 471 4.94 -10.06 6.99
CA CYS A 471 5.74 -10.13 8.21
C CYS A 471 5.26 -9.11 9.26
N ASP A 472 4.62 -8.03 8.82
CA ASP A 472 4.07 -6.99 9.70
C ASP A 472 2.57 -7.18 9.95
N ARG A 473 1.85 -7.72 8.96
CA ARG A 473 0.39 -7.93 8.90
C ARG A 473 -0.48 -6.67 9.06
N ARG A 474 0.12 -5.57 9.52
CA ARG A 474 -0.44 -4.23 9.55
C ARG A 474 0.45 -3.25 8.79
N PRO A 475 -0.13 -2.15 8.26
CA PRO A 475 0.66 -1.09 7.67
C PRO A 475 1.65 -0.49 8.69
N VAL A 476 2.93 -0.42 8.33
CA VAL A 476 4.00 0.18 9.13
C VAL A 476 4.52 1.44 8.46
N SER A 477 4.57 2.55 9.21
CA SER A 477 5.15 3.80 8.74
C SER A 477 6.67 3.77 8.85
N GLY A 478 7.36 4.41 7.90
CA GLY A 478 8.80 4.64 8.00
C GLY A 478 9.53 4.41 6.69
N VAL A 479 10.65 3.69 6.77
CA VAL A 479 11.51 3.36 5.62
C VAL A 479 11.03 2.10 4.90
N GLN A 480 11.58 1.83 3.72
CA GLN A 480 11.15 0.77 2.81
C GLN A 480 10.99 -0.60 3.48
N LYS A 481 9.77 -1.16 3.38
CA LYS A 481 9.49 -2.58 3.69
C LYS A 481 8.84 -3.23 2.48
N SER A 482 9.57 -4.10 1.80
CA SER A 482 9.06 -4.80 0.62
C SER A 482 8.30 -6.06 1.01
N ALA A 483 7.12 -6.24 0.40
CA ALA A 483 6.25 -7.39 0.65
C ALA A 483 6.77 -8.67 0.00
N VAL A 484 7.35 -8.55 -1.21
CA VAL A 484 7.82 -9.69 -2.00
C VAL A 484 9.04 -9.34 -2.86
N GLU A 485 9.76 -10.37 -3.31
CA GLU A 485 10.89 -10.28 -4.23
C GLU A 485 10.58 -11.01 -5.55
N LEU A 486 10.53 -10.27 -6.66
CA LEU A 486 10.31 -10.81 -8.00
C LEU A 486 11.56 -11.55 -8.50
N GLN A 487 11.42 -12.37 -9.55
CA GLN A 487 12.54 -13.06 -10.20
C GLN A 487 12.58 -12.71 -11.71
N PRO A 488 13.33 -11.65 -12.11
CA PRO A 488 13.47 -11.25 -13.51
C PRO A 488 13.94 -12.38 -14.43
N GLU A 489 14.73 -13.33 -13.94
CA GLU A 489 15.25 -14.47 -14.71
C GLU A 489 14.16 -15.44 -15.17
N LEU A 490 12.98 -15.41 -14.54
CA LEU A 490 11.83 -16.21 -14.95
C LEU A 490 11.01 -15.53 -16.04
N MET A 491 11.16 -14.23 -16.24
CA MET A 491 10.47 -13.46 -17.26
C MET A 491 11.13 -13.67 -18.64
N PRO A 492 10.36 -13.75 -19.75
CA PRO A 492 8.90 -13.68 -19.85
C PRO A 492 8.20 -15.04 -19.81
N LYS A 493 8.84 -16.09 -19.28
CA LYS A 493 8.22 -17.43 -19.22
C LYS A 493 7.21 -17.56 -18.08
N GLN A 494 7.34 -16.72 -17.06
CA GLN A 494 6.40 -16.57 -15.96
C GLN A 494 6.07 -15.11 -15.79
N ASP A 495 4.79 -14.84 -15.64
CA ASP A 495 4.25 -13.49 -15.46
C ASP A 495 4.02 -13.22 -13.98
N TYR A 496 3.89 -11.93 -13.66
CA TYR A 496 3.37 -11.48 -12.38
C TYR A 496 2.13 -10.66 -12.64
N THR A 497 1.05 -10.94 -11.92
CA THR A 497 -0.20 -10.21 -12.03
C THR A 497 -0.29 -9.23 -10.89
N PHE A 498 -0.55 -7.96 -11.20
CA PHE A 498 -0.79 -6.92 -10.21
C PHE A 498 -2.24 -6.48 -10.30
N ALA A 499 -2.89 -6.27 -9.16
CA ALA A 499 -4.24 -5.76 -9.12
C ALA A 499 -4.48 -4.78 -7.97
N ILE A 500 -5.38 -3.83 -8.19
CA ILE A 500 -5.94 -2.97 -7.15
C ILE A 500 -7.45 -3.05 -7.20
N GLU A 501 -8.07 -3.19 -6.03
CA GLU A 501 -9.52 -3.16 -5.85
C GLU A 501 -9.91 -1.95 -5.00
N ARG A 502 -11.06 -1.35 -5.32
CA ARG A 502 -11.79 -0.44 -4.43
C ARG A 502 -13.17 -1.02 -4.18
N THR A 503 -13.50 -1.22 -2.91
CA THR A 503 -14.82 -1.67 -2.44
C THR A 503 -15.32 -0.72 -1.35
N GLU A 504 -16.47 -1.02 -0.73
CA GLU A 504 -16.95 -0.28 0.45
C GLU A 504 -15.95 -0.34 1.60
N ALA A 505 -15.22 -1.45 1.76
CA ALA A 505 -14.24 -1.63 2.84
C ALA A 505 -12.87 -0.98 2.58
N GLY A 506 -12.69 -0.25 1.48
CA GLY A 506 -11.42 0.41 1.18
C GLY A 506 -10.69 -0.13 -0.04
N TYR A 507 -9.36 -0.03 0.00
CA TYR A 507 -8.48 -0.47 -1.09
C TYR A 507 -7.81 -1.80 -0.77
N THR A 508 -7.75 -2.69 -1.76
CA THR A 508 -6.95 -3.91 -1.70
C THR A 508 -5.83 -3.85 -2.73
N LEU A 509 -4.59 -4.07 -2.29
CA LEU A 509 -3.42 -4.23 -3.13
C LEU A 509 -3.11 -5.71 -3.30
N GLU A 510 -2.92 -6.16 -4.53
CA GLU A 510 -2.63 -7.57 -4.84
C GLU A 510 -1.45 -7.74 -5.79
N VAL A 511 -0.61 -8.73 -5.49
CA VAL A 511 0.41 -9.23 -6.41
C VAL A 511 0.45 -10.77 -6.38
N SER A 512 0.46 -11.37 -7.56
CA SER A 512 0.53 -12.83 -7.76
C SER A 512 1.71 -13.19 -8.65
N GLY A 513 2.43 -14.26 -8.32
CA GLY A 513 3.54 -14.73 -9.13
C GLY A 513 4.41 -15.74 -8.41
N ASN A 514 5.61 -15.99 -8.95
CA ASN A 514 6.59 -16.91 -8.37
C ASN A 514 7.74 -16.11 -7.73
N PHE A 515 7.62 -15.85 -6.43
CA PHE A 515 8.55 -14.99 -5.71
C PHE A 515 9.77 -15.75 -5.20
N LYS A 516 10.91 -15.06 -5.10
CA LYS A 516 12.11 -15.64 -4.49
C LYS A 516 11.81 -16.01 -3.04
N ASN A 517 12.43 -17.08 -2.53
CA ASN A 517 12.26 -17.65 -1.18
C ASN A 517 10.88 -18.25 -0.86
N VAL A 518 9.80 -17.83 -1.51
CA VAL A 518 8.43 -18.28 -1.19
C VAL A 518 7.83 -19.22 -2.25
N GLY A 519 8.19 -19.02 -3.52
CA GLY A 519 7.59 -19.74 -4.64
C GLY A 519 6.30 -19.08 -5.14
N LYS A 520 5.41 -19.88 -5.75
CA LYS A 520 4.13 -19.39 -6.29
C LYS A 520 3.18 -19.00 -5.16
N GLN A 521 2.78 -17.74 -5.13
CA GLN A 521 1.86 -17.21 -4.12
C GLN A 521 1.06 -16.03 -4.67
N THR A 522 -0.01 -15.67 -3.96
CA THR A 522 -0.74 -14.41 -4.13
C THR A 522 -0.77 -13.68 -2.78
N TYR A 523 -0.45 -12.40 -2.79
CA TYR A 523 -0.53 -11.54 -1.62
C TYR A 523 -1.62 -10.51 -1.84
N ARG A 524 -2.51 -10.36 -0.87
CA ARG A 524 -3.63 -9.42 -0.90
C ARG A 524 -3.66 -8.66 0.43
N PHE A 525 -3.39 -7.38 0.41
CA PHE A 525 -3.51 -6.56 1.61
C PHE A 525 -4.67 -5.61 1.42
N THR A 526 -5.60 -5.55 2.36
CA THR A 526 -6.74 -4.62 2.36
C THR A 526 -6.57 -3.62 3.48
N ARG A 527 -6.89 -2.36 3.21
CA ARG A 527 -6.99 -1.32 4.24
C ARG A 527 -8.28 -0.53 4.06
N GLY A 528 -8.96 -0.31 5.19
CA GLY A 528 -10.07 0.64 5.30
C GLY A 528 -9.69 2.04 4.81
N PHE A 529 -10.68 2.81 4.38
CA PHE A 529 -10.46 4.21 4.00
C PHE A 529 -9.95 5.05 5.17
N ILE A 530 -10.49 4.79 6.36
CA ILE A 530 -10.03 5.32 7.64
C ILE A 530 -9.75 4.10 8.51
N ASP A 531 -8.58 4.09 9.16
CA ASP A 531 -8.19 3.00 10.04
C ASP A 531 -8.17 3.50 11.49
N ASP A 532 -9.07 2.96 12.31
CA ASP A 532 -9.20 3.24 13.74
C ASP A 532 -8.39 2.26 14.60
N ASP A 533 -7.93 1.14 14.02
CA ASP A 533 -7.29 0.01 14.71
C ASP A 533 -5.82 -0.20 14.26
N ALA A 534 -5.23 0.76 13.56
CA ALA A 534 -3.91 0.65 12.90
C ALA A 534 -2.71 0.35 13.83
N GLY A 535 -2.89 0.27 15.15
CA GLY A 535 -1.80 0.13 16.10
C GLY A 535 -0.76 1.25 15.94
N VAL A 536 0.45 0.89 15.47
CA VAL A 536 1.69 1.71 15.39
C VAL A 536 1.53 3.03 14.61
N VAL A 537 0.51 3.17 13.77
CA VAL A 537 0.28 4.38 12.93
C VAL A 537 -0.63 5.42 13.62
N GLY A 538 -1.31 5.06 14.72
CA GLY A 538 -2.27 5.91 15.44
C GLY A 538 -3.73 5.59 15.08
N ALA A 539 -4.68 6.12 15.86
CA ALA A 539 -6.12 5.99 15.60
C ALA A 539 -6.61 7.10 14.66
N ASN A 540 -7.70 6.85 13.92
CA ASN A 540 -8.35 7.81 13.01
C ASN A 540 -7.43 8.32 11.88
N VAL A 541 -6.75 7.39 11.20
CA VAL A 541 -5.80 7.72 10.13
C VAL A 541 -6.41 7.44 8.76
N PRO A 542 -6.63 8.45 7.89
CA PRO A 542 -7.18 8.25 6.56
C PRO A 542 -6.12 7.76 5.57
N ILE A 543 -6.54 7.01 4.54
CA ILE A 543 -5.87 7.08 3.23
C ILE A 543 -6.19 8.45 2.64
N PHE A 544 -5.17 9.16 2.22
CA PHE A 544 -5.33 10.51 1.68
C PHE A 544 -6.26 10.52 0.47
N HIS A 545 -7.18 11.48 0.44
CA HIS A 545 -8.16 11.66 -0.64
C HIS A 545 -8.93 10.38 -1.01
N TYR A 546 -9.27 9.54 -0.03
CA TYR A 546 -9.99 8.29 -0.30
C TYR A 546 -11.37 8.49 -0.97
N ASN A 547 -11.98 9.66 -0.77
CA ASN A 547 -13.32 9.99 -1.24
C ASN A 547 -13.33 10.26 -2.75
N VAL A 548 -14.04 9.42 -3.49
CA VAL A 548 -14.27 9.59 -4.93
C VAL A 548 -15.55 10.37 -5.21
N ASP A 549 -16.48 10.40 -4.25
CA ASP A 549 -17.69 11.21 -4.25
C ASP A 549 -17.69 12.20 -3.06
N ALA A 550 -18.42 13.31 -3.19
CA ALA A 550 -18.47 14.34 -2.16
C ALA A 550 -19.14 13.86 -0.86
N GLU A 551 -20.06 12.91 -0.96
CA GLU A 551 -20.82 12.38 0.17
C GLU A 551 -20.01 11.39 1.03
N GLU A 552 -18.86 10.91 0.57
CA GLU A 552 -18.00 9.98 1.32
C GLU A 552 -17.12 10.67 2.37
N TYR A 553 -17.12 12.02 2.42
CA TYR A 553 -16.23 12.79 3.26
C TYR A 553 -16.86 14.10 3.76
N ASP A 554 -16.80 14.32 5.07
CA ASP A 554 -17.43 15.43 5.77
C ASP A 554 -16.50 16.62 6.07
N GLY A 555 -15.21 16.52 5.72
CA GLY A 555 -14.21 17.54 6.02
C GLY A 555 -13.35 17.29 7.26
N GLN A 556 -13.52 16.18 7.97
CA GLN A 556 -12.85 15.94 9.26
C GLN A 556 -11.31 15.95 9.21
N PHE A 557 -10.70 15.71 8.05
CA PHE A 557 -9.24 15.70 7.85
C PHE A 557 -8.74 16.95 7.12
N ASN A 558 -9.59 17.96 6.95
CA ASN A 558 -9.20 19.19 6.28
C ASN A 558 -8.06 19.85 7.04
N THR A 559 -7.03 20.24 6.32
CA THR A 559 -5.82 20.80 6.90
C THR A 559 -5.26 21.91 6.02
N SER A 560 -4.23 22.58 6.51
CA SER A 560 -3.43 23.53 5.75
C SER A 560 -2.00 23.02 5.66
N HIS A 561 -1.37 23.17 4.51
CA HIS A 561 0.04 22.89 4.33
C HIS A 561 0.84 24.20 4.37
N THR A 562 1.97 24.23 5.06
CA THR A 562 2.88 25.39 5.03
C THR A 562 4.27 24.93 4.63
N ALA A 563 4.76 25.45 3.52
CA ALA A 563 6.14 25.26 3.10
C ALA A 563 6.97 26.51 3.42
N ARG A 564 8.23 26.29 3.78
CA ARG A 564 9.22 27.32 4.07
C ARG A 564 10.50 26.98 3.33
N GLY A 565 11.15 27.98 2.77
CA GLY A 565 12.47 27.87 2.16
C GLY A 565 13.25 29.17 2.32
N ALA A 566 14.45 29.21 1.73
CA ALA A 566 15.36 30.35 1.85
C ALA A 566 14.76 31.66 1.29
N PHE A 567 13.78 31.55 0.38
CA PHE A 567 13.20 32.67 -0.35
C PHE A 567 11.78 33.04 0.11
N GLY A 568 11.26 32.38 1.15
CA GLY A 568 9.99 32.77 1.78
C GLY A 568 9.22 31.59 2.38
N SER A 569 7.95 31.86 2.68
CA SER A 569 6.99 30.85 3.11
C SER A 569 5.63 31.10 2.49
N LYS A 570 4.92 30.03 2.17
CA LYS A 570 3.53 30.06 1.70
C LYS A 570 2.72 29.01 2.46
N THR A 571 1.46 29.33 2.71
CA THR A 571 0.48 28.42 3.29
C THR A 571 -0.62 28.17 2.26
N TRP A 572 -0.93 26.90 2.06
CA TRP A 572 -2.07 26.43 1.29
C TRP A 572 -3.11 25.92 2.26
N ASP A 573 -4.16 26.71 2.43
CA ASP A 573 -5.29 26.33 3.26
C ASP A 573 -6.17 25.30 2.53
N ASN A 574 -7.03 24.62 3.27
CA ASN A 574 -8.07 23.74 2.73
C ASN A 574 -7.57 22.67 1.76
N GLN A 575 -6.57 21.89 2.18
CA GLN A 575 -6.00 20.83 1.36
C GLN A 575 -6.99 19.69 1.10
N TRP A 576 -7.97 19.50 1.99
CA TRP A 576 -9.00 18.48 1.85
C TRP A 576 -10.34 18.98 2.41
N PRO A 577 -11.00 19.94 1.74
CA PRO A 577 -12.19 20.61 2.27
C PRO A 577 -13.42 19.71 2.21
N ALA A 578 -14.40 19.95 3.10
CA ALA A 578 -15.70 19.28 3.04
C ALA A 578 -16.38 19.47 1.68
N GLY A 579 -17.04 18.43 1.16
CA GLY A 579 -17.74 18.47 -0.13
C GLY A 579 -16.82 18.41 -1.37
N SER A 580 -15.52 18.13 -1.19
CA SER A 580 -14.63 17.81 -2.30
C SER A 580 -14.80 16.35 -2.75
N ALA A 581 -14.32 16.05 -3.95
CA ALA A 581 -14.29 14.69 -4.50
C ALA A 581 -13.00 14.51 -5.30
N TYR A 582 -12.38 13.34 -5.16
CA TYR A 582 -11.11 13.00 -5.77
C TYR A 582 -11.26 11.67 -6.51
N PRO A 583 -11.68 11.68 -7.78
CA PRO A 583 -11.90 10.43 -8.51
C PRO A 583 -10.62 9.62 -8.71
N ASP A 584 -10.74 8.30 -8.84
CA ASP A 584 -9.58 7.42 -8.96
C ASP A 584 -9.04 7.32 -10.39
N TYR A 585 -7.72 7.45 -10.51
CA TYR A 585 -6.97 7.25 -11.74
C TYR A 585 -5.82 6.27 -11.51
N PHE A 586 -5.83 5.15 -12.22
CA PHE A 586 -4.73 4.20 -12.13
C PHE A 586 -3.57 4.58 -13.06
N VAL A 587 -2.36 4.22 -12.65
CA VAL A 587 -1.13 4.40 -13.44
C VAL A 587 -0.28 3.14 -13.43
N ILE A 588 0.22 2.76 -14.60
CA ILE A 588 1.24 1.71 -14.80
C ILE A 588 2.38 2.33 -15.63
N GLY A 589 3.63 2.26 -15.18
CA GLY A 589 4.77 2.75 -15.95
C GLY A 589 5.83 3.51 -15.14
N GLU A 590 6.54 4.40 -15.82
CA GLU A 590 7.49 5.33 -15.21
C GLU A 590 6.91 6.76 -15.29
N PRO A 591 6.32 7.27 -14.21
CA PRO A 591 5.74 8.61 -14.18
C PRO A 591 6.75 9.74 -13.99
N TYR A 592 7.95 9.46 -13.46
CA TYR A 592 8.89 10.45 -13.01
C TYR A 592 9.80 10.93 -14.14
N THR A 593 9.72 12.22 -14.44
CA THR A 593 10.53 12.87 -15.51
C THR A 593 11.90 13.34 -15.04
N ASN A 594 12.43 12.76 -13.95
CA ASN A 594 13.74 13.08 -13.39
C ASN A 594 14.41 11.89 -12.67
N VAL A 595 13.96 10.66 -12.95
CA VAL A 595 14.41 9.46 -12.24
C VAL A 595 14.69 8.33 -13.22
N GLY A 596 13.66 7.60 -13.64
CA GLY A 596 13.82 6.24 -14.15
C GLY A 596 14.23 6.16 -15.61
N GLU A 597 15.02 5.15 -15.93
CA GLU A 597 15.34 4.75 -17.29
C GLU A 597 15.17 3.24 -17.41
N GLY A 598 14.49 2.80 -18.47
CA GLY A 598 14.19 1.39 -18.56
C GLY A 598 13.16 0.98 -19.59
N GLN A 599 12.84 -0.31 -19.54
CA GLN A 599 11.81 -0.93 -20.36
C GLN A 599 10.98 -1.90 -19.54
N ALA A 600 9.68 -1.91 -19.77
CA ALA A 600 8.78 -2.92 -19.24
C ALA A 600 7.87 -3.43 -20.36
N ARG A 601 7.41 -4.68 -20.23
CA ARG A 601 6.40 -5.24 -21.12
C ARG A 601 5.22 -5.70 -20.29
N ILE A 602 4.03 -5.32 -20.72
CA ILE A 602 2.80 -5.64 -20.02
C ILE A 602 1.75 -6.20 -20.98
N ASP A 603 0.79 -6.92 -20.43
CA ASP A 603 -0.32 -7.52 -21.16
C ASP A 603 -1.60 -7.56 -20.30
N ASN A 604 -2.75 -7.83 -20.94
CA ASN A 604 -4.03 -8.13 -20.33
C ASN A 604 -4.48 -7.13 -19.25
N ILE A 605 -4.48 -5.83 -19.57
CA ILE A 605 -5.08 -4.84 -18.66
C ILE A 605 -6.60 -5.07 -18.64
N ARG A 606 -7.15 -5.40 -17.49
CA ARG A 606 -8.56 -5.78 -17.29
C ARG A 606 -9.19 -4.90 -16.23
N LEU A 607 -10.32 -4.27 -16.57
CA LEU A 607 -11.16 -3.53 -15.63
C LEU A 607 -12.44 -4.33 -15.36
N TYR A 608 -12.72 -4.59 -14.10
CA TYR A 608 -13.96 -5.19 -13.61
C TYR A 608 -14.75 -4.18 -12.79
N VAL A 609 -16.06 -4.37 -12.79
CA VAL A 609 -17.03 -3.64 -11.97
C VAL A 609 -17.96 -4.62 -11.27
N PRO A 610 -18.63 -4.26 -10.16
CA PRO A 610 -19.58 -5.15 -9.52
C PRO A 610 -20.69 -5.57 -10.50
N LYS A 611 -21.10 -6.85 -10.46
CA LYS A 611 -22.33 -7.29 -11.11
C LYS A 611 -23.52 -6.53 -10.52
N LYS A 612 -24.44 -6.16 -11.41
CA LYS A 612 -25.71 -5.53 -11.04
C LYS A 612 -26.69 -6.54 -10.47
#